data_AF-R9IFR9-F1
#
_entry.id   AF-R9IFR9-F1
#
_cell.length_a   1.000
_cell.length_b   1.000
_cell.length_c   1.000
_cell.angle_alpha   90.00
_cell.angle_beta   90.00
_cell.angle_gamma   90.00
#
_symmetry.space_group_name_H-M   'P 1'
#
loop_
_entity.id
_entity.type
_entity.pdbx_description
1 polymer ?
#
loop_
_entity_poly.entity_id
_entity_poly.type
_entity_poly.pdbx_seq_one_letter_code
_entity_poly.pdbx_strand_id
1 'polypeptide(L)'
;MSQDEIAVMDGGKCIMQLRGVRPFFSDKFDITKHSRYKELSDYDPKNTFDIEDYVKHLQHMKVTPNTEVDEAFDCGEVSGQEDNSPTTTK
;
A
#
# COMPACT_ATOMS: atom_id res chain seq x y z
N MET A 1 23.57 -15.78 -11.88
CA MET A 1 22.39 -15.26 -11.17
C MET A 1 21.65 -16.42 -10.57
N SER A 2 22.20 -16.92 -9.46
CA SER A 2 21.48 -17.78 -8.53
C SER A 2 20.51 -16.92 -7.70
N GLN A 3 19.58 -17.58 -7.01
CA GLN A 3 18.62 -16.89 -6.16
C GLN A 3 19.31 -16.15 -5.00
N ASP A 4 20.40 -16.70 -4.48
CA ASP A 4 21.22 -16.08 -3.43
C ASP A 4 21.93 -14.82 -3.93
N GLU A 5 22.42 -14.83 -5.19
CA GLU A 5 23.03 -13.65 -5.80
C GLU A 5 22.02 -12.50 -5.99
N ILE A 6 20.73 -12.81 -6.17
CA ILE A 6 19.66 -11.81 -6.26
C ILE A 6 19.32 -11.24 -4.87
N ALA A 7 19.28 -12.09 -3.84
CA ALA A 7 18.97 -11.66 -2.46
C ALA A 7 20.06 -10.74 -1.87
N VAL A 8 21.30 -10.84 -2.35
CA VAL A 8 22.44 -10.03 -1.90
C VAL A 8 22.62 -8.76 -2.78
N MET A 9 21.78 -8.55 -3.79
CA MET A 9 21.88 -7.36 -4.64
C MET A 9 21.72 -6.06 -3.85
N ASP A 10 22.52 -5.06 -4.22
CA ASP A 10 22.40 -3.72 -3.66
C ASP A 10 20.98 -3.16 -3.88
N GLY A 11 20.39 -2.69 -2.79
CA GLY A 11 19.08 -2.07 -2.73
C GLY A 11 18.95 -0.81 -3.59
N GLY A 12 20.02 -0.30 -4.19
CA GLY A 12 20.02 0.77 -5.22
C GLY A 12 19.95 0.31 -6.68
N LYS A 13 20.16 -0.98 -6.97
CA LYS A 13 20.26 -1.50 -8.35
C LYS A 13 19.07 -2.38 -8.76
N CYS A 14 18.88 -2.58 -10.06
CA CYS A 14 17.89 -3.48 -10.63
C CYS A 14 18.47 -4.26 -11.82
N ILE A 15 17.87 -5.40 -12.12
CA ILE A 15 18.18 -6.16 -13.34
C ILE A 15 17.22 -5.67 -14.42
N MET A 16 17.74 -5.05 -15.49
CA MET A 16 16.94 -4.54 -16.59
C MET A 16 17.06 -5.47 -17.80
N GLN A 17 15.90 -5.89 -18.35
CA GLN A 17 15.82 -6.73 -19.54
C GLN A 17 15.19 -5.93 -20.69
N LEU A 18 15.98 -5.68 -21.73
CA LEU A 18 15.53 -5.05 -22.98
C LEU A 18 15.49 -6.08 -24.10
N ARG A 19 14.60 -5.89 -25.08
CA ARG A 19 14.52 -6.77 -26.25
C ARG A 19 15.84 -6.72 -27.03
N GLY A 20 16.40 -7.89 -27.33
CA GLY A 20 17.63 -8.02 -28.11
C GLY A 20 18.94 -7.80 -27.32
N VAL A 21 18.88 -7.55 -26.01
CA VAL A 21 20.07 -7.37 -25.16
C VAL A 21 20.01 -8.34 -23.99
N ARG A 22 21.17 -8.87 -23.58
CA ARG A 22 21.28 -9.70 -22.39
C ARG A 22 20.94 -8.85 -21.14
N PRO A 23 20.15 -9.36 -20.18
CA PRO A 23 19.87 -8.63 -18.95
C PRO A 23 21.14 -8.12 -18.28
N PHE A 24 21.08 -6.89 -17.79
CA PHE A 24 22.22 -6.19 -17.19
C PHE A 24 21.80 -5.42 -15.94
N PHE A 25 22.78 -5.04 -15.12
CA PHE A 25 22.54 -4.20 -13.96
C PHE A 25 22.36 -2.74 -14.36
N SER A 26 21.28 -2.14 -13.89
CA SER A 26 21.03 -0.70 -13.99
C SER A 26 20.86 -0.13 -12.59
N ASP A 27 21.20 1.14 -12.41
CA ASP A 27 20.85 1.88 -11.21
C ASP A 27 19.35 2.21 -11.24
N LYS A 28 18.72 2.20 -10.06
CA LYS A 28 17.33 2.63 -9.93
C LYS A 28 17.21 4.13 -10.15
N PHE A 29 16.03 4.54 -10.61
CA PHE A 29 15.72 5.95 -10.73
C PHE A 29 15.65 6.59 -9.34
N ASP A 30 16.33 7.73 -9.19
CA ASP A 30 16.31 8.53 -7.97
C ASP A 30 14.97 9.26 -7.85
N ILE A 31 14.12 8.77 -6.94
CA ILE A 31 12.76 9.29 -6.73
C ILE A 31 12.75 10.77 -6.35
N THR A 32 13.82 11.28 -5.74
CA THR A 32 13.91 12.69 -5.33
C THR A 32 13.90 13.66 -6.51
N LYS A 33 14.26 13.18 -7.71
CA LYS A 33 14.28 13.95 -8.95
C LYS A 33 12.93 14.00 -9.66
N HIS A 34 11.95 13.22 -9.20
CA HIS A 34 10.63 13.21 -9.81
C HIS A 34 9.88 14.53 -9.53
N SER A 35 9.16 15.05 -10.53
CA SER A 35 8.46 16.35 -10.42
C SER A 35 7.43 16.42 -9.30
N ARG A 36 6.83 15.27 -8.97
CA ARG A 36 5.84 15.10 -7.90
C ARG A 36 6.43 14.54 -6.60
N TYR A 37 7.76 14.51 -6.44
CA TYR A 37 8.36 13.97 -5.22
C TYR A 37 7.88 14.68 -3.95
N LYS A 38 7.56 15.97 -4.07
CA LYS A 38 6.99 16.81 -3.00
C LYS A 38 5.65 16.33 -2.42
N GLU A 39 4.97 15.40 -3.10
CA GLU A 39 3.67 14.84 -2.68
C GLU A 39 3.84 13.56 -1.86
N LEU A 40 5.07 13.03 -1.72
CA LEU A 40 5.33 11.83 -0.94
C LEU A 40 5.49 12.16 0.56
N SER A 41 5.22 11.16 1.39
CA SER A 41 5.53 11.16 2.83
C SER A 41 7.02 11.34 3.10
N ASP A 42 7.88 10.83 2.21
CA ASP A 42 9.34 10.92 2.32
C ASP A 42 9.85 12.37 2.23
N TYR A 43 9.08 13.25 1.58
CA TYR A 43 9.42 14.67 1.46
C TYR A 43 8.88 15.50 2.65
N ASP A 44 7.62 15.29 3.04
CA ASP A 44 7.00 15.92 4.22
C ASP A 44 6.10 14.89 4.94
N PRO A 45 6.27 14.68 6.26
CA PRO A 45 5.40 13.78 7.03
C PRO A 45 3.92 14.17 7.00
N LYS A 46 3.56 15.41 6.62
CA LYS A 46 2.15 15.79 6.45
C LYS A 46 1.45 15.10 5.28
N ASN A 47 2.22 14.61 4.31
CA ASN A 47 1.69 13.89 3.16
C ASN A 47 1.42 12.40 3.48
N THR A 48 1.66 11.94 4.71
CA THR A 48 1.37 10.55 5.10
C THR A 48 -0.11 10.28 4.96
N PHE A 49 -0.44 9.21 4.24
CA PHE A 49 -1.80 8.75 4.12
C PHE A 49 -2.18 7.98 5.38
N ASP A 50 -3.08 8.56 6.18
CA ASP A 50 -3.67 7.88 7.33
C ASP A 50 -4.90 7.07 6.89
N ILE A 51 -4.75 5.75 6.94
CA ILE A 51 -5.80 4.80 6.55
C ILE A 51 -6.97 4.85 7.52
N GLU A 52 -6.72 5.05 8.81
CA GLU A 52 -7.77 5.05 9.82
C GLU A 52 -8.70 6.23 9.61
N ASP A 53 -8.13 7.42 9.41
CA ASP A 53 -8.89 8.63 9.14
C ASP A 53 -9.64 8.51 7.81
N TYR A 54 -9.05 7.93 6.78
CA TYR A 54 -9.73 7.72 5.51
C TYR A 54 -10.94 6.79 5.63
N VAL A 55 -10.81 5.66 6.35
CA VAL A 55 -11.90 4.70 6.56
C VAL A 55 -13.01 5.29 7.41
N LYS A 56 -12.66 6.04 8.46
CA LYS A 56 -13.65 6.78 9.28
C LYS A 56 -14.46 7.70 8.39
N HIS A 57 -13.81 8.56 7.60
CA HIS A 57 -14.48 9.56 6.75
C HIS A 57 -15.30 8.96 5.58
N LEU A 58 -14.96 7.77 5.08
CA LEU A 58 -15.73 7.05 4.06
C LEU A 58 -17.13 6.64 4.54
N GLN A 59 -17.31 6.42 5.85
CA GLN A 59 -18.58 5.99 6.43
C GLN A 59 -19.52 7.15 6.76
N HIS A 60 -19.12 8.40 6.49
CA HIS A 60 -20.00 9.55 6.70
C HIS A 60 -20.95 9.69 5.51
N MET A 61 -22.11 9.04 5.62
CA MET A 61 -23.26 9.34 4.78
C MET A 61 -23.54 10.84 4.85
N LYS A 62 -23.44 11.55 3.72
CA LYS A 62 -23.83 12.97 3.64
C LYS A 62 -25.35 13.06 3.66
N VAL A 63 -25.94 13.12 4.86
CA VAL A 63 -27.38 13.34 5.03
C VAL A 63 -27.69 14.78 4.59
N THR A 64 -28.48 14.92 3.53
CA THR A 64 -29.06 16.19 3.11
C THR A 64 -30.43 16.36 3.75
N PRO A 65 -30.96 17.58 3.92
CA PRO A 65 -32.27 17.78 4.58
C PRO A 65 -33.46 17.11 3.88
N ASN A 66 -33.29 16.65 2.63
CA ASN A 66 -34.30 15.90 1.88
C ASN A 66 -34.05 14.37 1.91
N THR A 67 -33.10 13.90 2.71
CA THR A 67 -32.81 12.48 2.84
C THR A 67 -33.78 11.87 3.86
N GLU A 68 -34.83 11.22 3.36
CA GLU A 68 -35.69 10.36 4.17
C GLU A 68 -34.88 9.12 4.58
N VAL A 69 -34.72 8.91 5.89
CA VAL A 69 -33.97 7.78 6.44
C VAL A 69 -35.01 6.77 6.93
N ASP A 70 -35.22 5.69 6.17
CA ASP A 70 -36.01 4.55 6.64
C ASP A 70 -35.25 3.82 7.77
N GLU A 71 -36.02 3.23 8.69
CA GLU A 71 -35.61 2.78 10.02
C GLU A 71 -34.25 2.07 10.09
N ALA A 72 -33.52 2.39 11.15
CA ALA A 72 -32.14 1.99 11.44
C ALA A 72 -31.82 0.53 11.05
N PHE A 73 -30.86 0.36 10.15
CA PHE A 73 -30.16 -0.92 10.00
C PHE A 73 -29.20 -1.07 11.18
N ASP A 74 -29.52 -1.99 12.09
CA ASP A 74 -28.66 -2.41 13.19
C ASP A 74 -27.43 -3.11 12.59
N CYS A 75 -26.33 -2.38 12.41
CA CYS A 75 -25.05 -2.96 12.00
C CYS A 75 -24.52 -3.80 13.16
N GLY A 76 -24.84 -5.09 13.15
CA GLY A 76 -24.37 -6.06 14.14
C GLY A 76 -22.85 -5.99 14.35
N GLU A 77 -22.44 -6.11 15.62
CA GLU A 77 -21.04 -6.07 16.04
C GLU A 77 -20.21 -7.11 15.27
N VAL A 78 -19.19 -6.65 14.54
CA VAL A 78 -18.18 -7.55 13.98
C VAL A 78 -17.17 -7.82 15.09
N SER A 79 -17.38 -8.90 15.85
CA SER A 79 -16.35 -9.44 16.74
C SER A 79 -15.20 -9.95 15.88
N GLY A 80 -14.04 -9.27 15.93
CA GLY A 80 -12.83 -9.73 15.27
C GLY A 80 -12.41 -11.09 15.81
N GLN A 81 -12.58 -12.16 15.02
CA GLN A 81 -11.90 -13.42 15.28
C GLN A 81 -10.43 -13.25 14.86
N GLU A 82 -9.57 -13.10 15.86
CA GLU A 82 -8.15 -13.40 15.71
C GLU A 82 -7.98 -14.92 15.52
N ASP A 83 -8.07 -15.37 14.27
CA ASP A 83 -7.64 -16.72 13.91
C ASP A 83 -6.11 -16.81 14.04
N ASN A 84 -5.67 -17.04 15.28
CA ASN A 84 -4.35 -17.56 15.57
C ASN A 84 -4.18 -18.88 14.82
N SER A 85 -3.29 -18.89 13.84
CA SER A 85 -2.79 -20.12 13.22
C SER A 85 -2.19 -21.06 14.27
N PRO A 86 -2.41 -22.38 14.15
CA PRO A 86 -1.34 -23.33 14.46
C PRO A 86 -1.15 -24.36 13.33
N THR A 87 0.05 -24.32 12.74
CA THR A 87 1.03 -25.43 12.66
C THR A 87 0.54 -26.87 12.48
N THR A 88 1.14 -27.53 11.47
CA THR A 88 1.62 -28.95 11.42
C THR A 88 0.70 -30.11 10.94
N THR A 89 1.18 -30.76 9.87
CA THR A 89 1.23 -32.21 9.59
C THR A 89 -0.08 -33.01 9.43
N LYS A 90 -0.38 -33.41 8.19
CA LYS A 90 -0.06 -34.75 7.64
C LYS A 90 -0.13 -34.76 6.12
#